data_AF-A0A377PZQ6-F1
#
_entry.id   AF-A0A377PZQ6-F1
#
_cell.length_a   1.000
_cell.length_b   1.000
_cell.length_c   1.000
_cell.angle_alpha   90.00
_cell.angle_beta   90.00
_cell.angle_gamma   90.00
#
_symmetry.space_group_name_H-M   'P 1'
#
loop_
_entity.id
_entity.type
_entity.pdbx_description
1 polymer ?
#
loop_
_entity_poly.entity_id
_entity_poly.type
_entity_poly.pdbx_seq_one_letter_code
_entity_poly.pdbx_strand_id
1 'polypeptide(L)'
;MLGVGNNTHSLMRKALFENRNDALQKLLNNMPLSFFEKQDCVVVGISFEGILLANSLAQAIKAPLGFLFTSPILAPNNPECEIAMATETHDVVISDELVRSFEISLDYIYGEVQRQYEDKMLPLIYQYRKGNPLISLKNKRVLLVDDGIDSGLTALAAIKSVTTLQAKTIHFATPVAPYEVAKVMEEVTDGIFCLYKSKNFVDIGYYYKDYPAVESAKIEEIFANMQS
;
A
#
# COMPACT_ATOMS: atom_id res chain seq x y z
N MET A 1 -20.94 -50.25 4.10
CA MET A 1 -21.20 -49.10 4.99
C MET A 1 -19.93 -48.25 5.00
N LEU A 2 -19.93 -47.16 4.23
CA LEU A 2 -18.80 -46.23 4.12
C LEU A 2 -18.91 -45.23 5.28
N GLY A 3 -17.95 -45.26 6.20
CA GLY A 3 -17.78 -44.25 7.24
C GLY A 3 -16.96 -43.10 6.66
N VAL A 4 -17.61 -41.96 6.42
CA VAL A 4 -16.99 -40.72 5.95
C VAL A 4 -16.18 -40.13 7.10
N GLY A 5 -14.85 -40.08 6.94
CA GLY A 5 -13.97 -39.32 7.82
C GLY A 5 -14.09 -37.83 7.52
N ASN A 6 -14.66 -37.08 8.47
CA ASN A 6 -14.61 -35.62 8.46
C ASN A 6 -13.15 -35.16 8.67
N ASN A 7 -12.47 -34.81 7.58
CA ASN A 7 -11.24 -34.01 7.64
C ASN A 7 -11.63 -32.54 7.82
N THR A 8 -11.85 -32.15 9.08
CA THR A 8 -11.89 -30.73 9.45
C THR A 8 -10.46 -30.21 9.37
N HIS A 9 -10.07 -29.61 8.25
CA HIS A 9 -8.85 -28.82 8.17
C HIS A 9 -8.97 -27.63 9.13
N SER A 10 -8.46 -27.80 10.35
CA SER A 10 -8.19 -26.68 11.24
C SER A 10 -7.15 -25.79 10.54
N LEU A 11 -7.60 -24.64 10.02
CA LEU A 11 -6.72 -23.56 9.62
C LEU A 11 -6.11 -22.99 10.90
N MET A 12 -5.03 -23.59 11.38
CA MET A 12 -4.23 -22.96 12.43
C MET A 12 -3.74 -21.59 11.93
N ARG A 13 -4.01 -20.54 12.72
CA ARG A 13 -3.55 -19.17 12.45
C ARG A 13 -2.04 -19.20 12.16
N LYS A 14 -1.64 -18.79 10.96
CA LYS A 14 -0.23 -18.73 10.56
C LYS A 14 0.30 -17.33 10.85
N ALA A 15 0.57 -17.05 12.12
CA ALA A 15 1.28 -15.82 12.51
C ALA A 15 2.73 -15.90 12.01
N LEU A 16 3.07 -15.06 11.03
CA LEU A 16 4.41 -14.92 10.45
C LEU A 16 5.23 -13.85 11.18
N PHE A 17 4.53 -12.89 11.77
CA PHE A 17 5.11 -11.75 12.44
C PHE A 17 4.54 -11.64 13.85
N GLU A 18 5.38 -11.30 14.83
CA GLU A 18 4.89 -11.01 16.18
C GLU A 18 4.08 -9.70 16.17
N ASN A 19 4.58 -8.67 15.49
CA ASN A 19 3.94 -7.37 15.30
C ASN A 19 4.59 -6.62 14.11
N ARG A 20 4.14 -5.38 13.83
CA ARG A 20 4.70 -4.55 12.75
C ARG A 20 6.20 -4.30 12.86
N ASN A 21 6.75 -4.19 14.07
CA ASN A 21 8.19 -4.01 14.25
C ASN A 21 8.98 -5.27 13.85
N ASP A 22 8.49 -6.47 14.20
CA ASP A 22 9.11 -7.72 13.74
C ASP A 22 9.08 -7.86 12.21
N ALA A 23 7.96 -7.51 11.57
CA ALA A 23 7.87 -7.48 10.11
C ALA A 23 8.87 -6.49 9.47
N LEU A 24 8.99 -5.28 10.05
CA LEU A 24 9.97 -4.27 9.64
C LEU A 24 11.42 -4.78 9.76
N GLN A 25 11.79 -5.39 10.89
CA GLN A 25 13.15 -5.92 11.08
C GLN A 25 13.46 -7.01 10.05
N LYS A 26 12.49 -7.89 9.76
CA LYS A 26 12.63 -8.91 8.72
C LYS A 26 12.77 -8.28 7.33
N LEU A 27 12.01 -7.22 7.02
CA LEU A 27 12.17 -6.47 5.75
C LEU A 27 13.58 -5.88 5.62
N LEU A 28 14.04 -5.14 6.63
CA LEU A 28 15.37 -4.54 6.65
C LEU A 28 16.49 -5.57 6.43
N ASN A 29 16.36 -6.75 7.03
CA ASN A 29 17.35 -7.83 6.90
C ASN A 29 17.34 -8.52 5.53
N ASN A 30 16.24 -8.46 4.77
CA ASN A 30 16.10 -9.13 3.48
C ASN A 30 16.19 -8.17 2.29
N MET A 31 16.29 -6.86 2.53
CA MET A 31 16.40 -5.84 1.49
C MET A 31 17.86 -5.44 1.23
N PRO A 32 18.23 -5.16 -0.03
CA PRO A 32 19.56 -4.66 -0.36
C PRO A 32 19.66 -3.16 -0.03
N LEU A 33 19.66 -2.79 1.26
CA LEU A 33 19.60 -1.39 1.71
C LEU A 33 20.67 -0.50 1.08
N SER A 34 21.90 -1.01 0.92
CA SER A 34 23.01 -0.27 0.30
C SER A 34 22.78 0.09 -1.18
N PHE A 35 21.94 -0.66 -1.90
CA PHE A 35 21.54 -0.32 -3.27
C PHE A 35 20.63 0.91 -3.30
N PHE A 36 19.82 1.11 -2.26
CA PHE A 36 18.95 2.27 -2.14
C PHE A 36 19.70 3.50 -1.60
N GLU A 37 20.56 3.35 -0.59
CA GLU A 37 21.35 4.46 -0.01
C GLU A 37 22.26 5.15 -1.04
N LYS A 38 22.84 4.38 -1.97
CA LYS A 38 23.75 4.90 -3.01
C LYS A 38 23.04 5.56 -4.18
N GLN A 39 21.72 5.49 -4.25
CA GLN A 39 20.94 6.05 -5.33
C GLN A 39 20.04 7.15 -4.81
N ASP A 40 19.70 8.09 -5.68
CA ASP A 40 18.83 9.21 -5.37
C ASP A 40 17.38 8.72 -5.19
N CYS A 41 17.15 8.12 -4.01
CA CYS A 41 15.98 7.35 -3.65
C CYS A 41 15.04 8.18 -2.79
N VAL A 42 13.74 8.02 -3.00
CA VAL A 42 12.66 8.54 -2.15
C VAL A 42 11.83 7.35 -1.68
N VAL A 43 11.57 7.25 -0.37
CA VAL A 43 10.68 6.23 0.19
C VAL A 43 9.29 6.84 0.31
N VAL A 44 8.26 6.15 -0.17
CA VAL A 44 6.88 6.66 -0.17
C VAL A 44 5.96 5.65 0.51
N GLY A 45 5.37 6.05 1.64
CA GLY A 45 4.27 5.30 2.25
C GLY A 45 2.96 5.54 1.49
N ILE A 46 2.14 4.50 1.35
CA ILE A 46 0.88 4.56 0.57
C ILE A 46 -0.38 4.31 1.41
N SER A 47 -0.21 4.02 2.70
CA SER A 47 -1.24 3.84 3.73
C SER A 47 -0.71 4.33 5.07
N PHE A 48 -1.59 4.69 6.00
CA PHE A 48 -1.17 5.15 7.34
C PHE A 48 -0.50 4.06 8.16
N GLU A 49 -0.82 2.81 7.91
CA GLU A 49 -0.15 1.66 8.49
C GLU A 49 1.25 1.49 7.87
N GLY A 50 1.33 1.62 6.55
CA GLY A 50 2.55 1.56 5.75
C GLY A 50 3.55 2.68 6.05
N ILE A 51 3.09 3.88 6.44
CA ILE A 51 3.99 5.01 6.75
C ILE A 51 4.92 4.71 7.94
N LEU A 52 4.51 3.84 8.87
CA LEU A 52 5.35 3.43 9.99
C LEU A 52 6.59 2.69 9.49
N LEU A 53 6.39 1.73 8.57
CA LEU A 53 7.47 0.96 7.94
C LEU A 53 8.28 1.85 7.00
N ALA A 54 7.60 2.70 6.21
CA ALA A 54 8.21 3.63 5.27
C ALA A 54 9.18 4.58 5.99
N ASN A 55 8.77 5.13 7.13
CA ASN A 55 9.60 6.03 7.93
C ASN A 55 10.87 5.34 8.44
N SER A 56 10.76 4.12 8.97
CA SER A 56 11.94 3.37 9.42
C SER A 56 12.85 2.96 8.27
N LEU A 57 12.30 2.57 7.12
CA LEU A 57 13.08 2.26 5.92
C LEU A 57 13.81 3.51 5.43
N ALA A 58 13.13 4.66 5.33
CA ALA A 58 13.71 5.94 4.93
C ALA A 58 14.90 6.33 5.82
N GLN A 59 14.76 6.18 7.15
CA GLN A 59 15.85 6.41 8.10
C GLN A 59 17.02 5.45 7.89
N ALA A 60 16.76 4.16 7.67
CA ALA A 60 17.78 3.14 7.48
C ALA A 60 18.62 3.38 6.21
N ILE A 61 18.01 3.89 5.13
CA ILE A 61 18.70 4.18 3.87
C ILE A 61 19.06 5.67 3.69
N LYS A 62 18.80 6.51 4.69
CA LYS A 62 19.01 7.98 4.68
C LYS A 62 18.35 8.67 3.47
N ALA A 63 17.14 8.25 3.13
CA ALA A 63 16.36 8.81 2.03
C ALA A 63 15.24 9.74 2.54
N PRO A 64 14.79 10.73 1.74
CA PRO A 64 13.58 11.46 2.02
C PRO A 64 12.36 10.53 2.10
N LEU A 65 11.48 10.82 3.05
CA LEU A 65 10.17 10.17 3.17
C LEU A 65 9.11 11.02 2.45
N GLY A 66 8.23 10.36 1.71
CA GLY A 66 7.00 10.90 1.15
C GLY A 66 5.80 10.07 1.59
N PHE A 67 4.60 10.61 1.38
CA PHE A 67 3.35 9.90 1.60
C PHE A 67 2.37 10.23 0.49
N LEU A 68 1.90 9.22 -0.22
CA LEU A 68 0.92 9.36 -1.29
C LEU A 68 -0.48 9.08 -0.72
N PHE A 69 -1.34 10.10 -0.71
CA PHE A 69 -2.74 9.93 -0.33
C PHE A 69 -3.49 9.18 -1.43
N THR A 70 -4.25 8.17 -0.99
CA THR A 70 -5.15 7.38 -1.82
C THR A 70 -6.54 7.36 -1.19
N SER A 71 -7.56 7.05 -1.99
CA SER A 71 -8.92 6.90 -1.47
C SER A 71 -9.68 5.86 -2.31
N PRO A 72 -10.30 4.86 -1.66
CA PRO A 72 -11.05 3.85 -2.37
C PRO A 72 -12.35 4.42 -2.91
N ILE A 73 -12.73 3.95 -4.11
CA ILE A 73 -14.06 4.13 -4.66
C ILE A 73 -14.83 2.85 -4.39
N LEU A 74 -15.96 2.99 -3.70
CA LEU A 74 -16.78 1.87 -3.26
C LEU A 74 -17.88 1.58 -4.27
N ALA A 75 -18.37 0.35 -4.30
CA ALA A 75 -19.53 -0.02 -5.10
C ALA A 75 -20.79 0.72 -4.57
N PRO A 76 -21.70 1.20 -5.44
CA PRO A 76 -22.88 1.99 -5.04
C PRO A 76 -23.75 1.31 -3.97
N ASN A 77 -23.85 -0.02 -4.02
CA ASN A 77 -24.72 -0.82 -3.16
C ASN A 77 -23.94 -1.73 -2.20
N ASN A 78 -22.62 -1.56 -2.08
CA ASN A 78 -21.79 -2.32 -1.16
C ASN A 78 -20.60 -1.47 -0.67
N PRO A 79 -20.72 -0.84 0.52
CA PRO A 79 -19.69 0.06 1.04
C PRO A 79 -18.41 -0.66 1.49
N GLU A 80 -18.40 -1.99 1.51
CA GLU A 80 -17.21 -2.79 1.85
C GLU A 80 -16.46 -3.26 0.58
N CYS A 81 -16.98 -2.97 -0.61
CA CYS A 81 -16.40 -3.42 -1.87
C CYS A 81 -15.71 -2.27 -2.62
N GLU A 82 -14.39 -2.28 -2.60
CA GLU A 82 -13.55 -1.37 -3.38
C GLU A 82 -13.55 -1.77 -4.85
N ILE A 83 -14.03 -0.88 -5.73
CA ILE A 83 -14.09 -1.11 -7.18
C ILE A 83 -13.02 -0.34 -7.94
N ALA A 84 -12.48 0.71 -7.33
CA ALA A 84 -11.38 1.50 -7.87
C ALA A 84 -10.62 2.17 -6.73
N MET A 85 -9.44 2.68 -7.04
CA MET A 85 -8.61 3.45 -6.13
C MET A 85 -8.16 4.73 -6.83
N ALA A 86 -8.45 5.86 -6.21
CA ALA A 86 -8.01 7.17 -6.63
C ALA A 86 -6.77 7.60 -5.83
N THR A 87 -5.98 8.50 -6.41
CA THR A 87 -4.83 9.10 -5.74
C THR A 87 -4.92 10.62 -5.77
N GLU A 88 -4.16 11.28 -4.91
CA GLU A 88 -4.04 12.74 -4.92
C GLU A 88 -3.43 13.32 -6.21
N THR A 89 -2.82 12.47 -7.04
CA THR A 89 -2.30 12.86 -8.35
C THR A 89 -3.37 12.81 -9.45
N HIS A 90 -4.63 12.54 -9.08
CA HIS A 90 -5.78 12.33 -9.97
C HIS A 90 -5.69 11.08 -10.85
N ASP A 91 -4.70 10.22 -10.59
CA ASP A 91 -4.64 8.89 -11.17
C ASP A 91 -5.66 7.96 -10.51
N VAL A 92 -6.33 7.14 -11.34
CA VAL A 92 -7.32 6.16 -10.92
C VAL A 92 -6.98 4.78 -11.49
N VAL A 93 -7.08 3.74 -10.66
CA VAL A 93 -7.03 2.34 -11.08
C VAL A 93 -8.38 1.70 -10.79
N ILE A 94 -8.95 1.04 -11.80
CA ILE A 94 -10.29 0.47 -11.74
C ILE A 94 -10.18 -1.05 -11.83
N SER A 95 -10.95 -1.77 -11.01
CA SER A 95 -11.15 -3.20 -11.16
C SER A 95 -12.17 -3.46 -12.26
N ASP A 96 -11.70 -3.70 -13.48
CA ASP A 96 -12.56 -3.98 -14.64
C ASP A 96 -13.50 -5.18 -14.42
N GLU A 97 -13.05 -6.18 -13.66
CA GLU A 97 -13.85 -7.36 -13.33
C GLU A 97 -15.04 -7.00 -12.45
N LEU A 98 -14.84 -6.21 -11.38
CA LEU A 98 -15.91 -5.82 -10.47
C LEU A 98 -16.88 -4.84 -11.12
N VAL A 99 -16.35 -3.85 -11.86
CA VAL A 99 -17.16 -2.86 -12.56
C VAL A 99 -18.07 -3.52 -13.60
N ARG A 100 -17.55 -4.48 -14.37
CA ARG A 100 -18.36 -5.27 -15.30
C ARG A 100 -19.37 -6.16 -14.59
N SER A 101 -18.97 -6.83 -13.51
CA SER A 101 -19.84 -7.77 -12.79
C SER A 101 -21.02 -7.08 -12.10
N PHE A 102 -20.82 -5.85 -11.66
CA PHE A 102 -21.85 -5.03 -11.01
C PHE A 102 -22.51 -4.01 -11.94
N GLU A 103 -22.18 -4.04 -13.25
CA GLU A 103 -22.71 -3.12 -14.27
C GLU A 103 -22.58 -1.63 -13.88
N ILE A 104 -21.45 -1.28 -13.26
CA ILE A 104 -21.19 0.07 -12.76
C ILE A 104 -20.74 0.96 -13.91
N SER A 105 -21.34 2.15 -14.04
CA SER A 105 -20.96 3.11 -15.07
C SER A 105 -19.64 3.82 -14.72
N LEU A 106 -18.84 4.16 -15.74
CA LEU A 106 -17.65 4.99 -15.55
C LEU A 106 -18.01 6.38 -15.02
N ASP A 107 -19.15 6.93 -15.41
CA ASP A 107 -19.63 8.23 -14.91
C ASP A 107 -19.82 8.23 -13.38
N TYR A 108 -20.34 7.14 -12.82
CA TYR A 108 -20.41 6.97 -11.37
C TYR A 108 -19.02 6.99 -10.74
N ILE A 109 -18.09 6.20 -11.29
CA ILE A 109 -16.73 6.09 -10.76
C ILE A 109 -16.03 7.45 -10.77
N TYR A 110 -16.05 8.17 -11.90
CA TYR A 110 -15.41 9.48 -11.99
C TYR A 110 -16.10 10.54 -11.13
N GLY A 111 -17.41 10.47 -10.96
CA GLY A 111 -18.14 11.30 -10.00
C GLY A 111 -17.68 11.08 -8.56
N GLU A 112 -17.52 9.82 -8.15
CA GLU A 112 -17.01 9.46 -6.82
C GLU A 112 -15.53 9.81 -6.64
N VAL A 113 -14.69 9.67 -7.67
CA VAL A 113 -13.28 10.09 -7.62
C VAL A 113 -13.16 11.56 -7.25
N GLN A 114 -13.95 12.43 -7.89
CA GLN A 114 -13.95 13.86 -7.57
C GLN A 114 -14.38 14.12 -6.12
N ARG A 115 -15.44 13.43 -5.66
CA ARG A 115 -15.92 13.55 -4.28
C ARG A 115 -14.87 13.09 -3.26
N GLN A 116 -14.25 11.93 -3.48
CA GLN A 116 -13.21 11.42 -2.59
C GLN A 116 -11.99 12.36 -2.56
N TYR A 117 -11.65 12.98 -3.68
CA TYR A 117 -10.58 13.99 -3.71
C TYR A 117 -10.92 15.20 -2.83
N GLU A 118 -12.08 15.82 -3.04
CA GLU A 118 -12.51 17.03 -2.33
C GLU A 118 -12.79 16.78 -0.84
N ASP A 119 -13.48 15.69 -0.51
CA ASP A 119 -14.01 15.44 0.84
C ASP A 119 -13.01 14.69 1.73
N LYS A 120 -12.07 13.92 1.16
CA LYS A 120 -11.13 13.09 1.92
C LYS A 120 -9.68 13.47 1.70
N MET A 121 -9.18 13.39 0.47
CA MET A 121 -7.74 13.55 0.23
C MET A 121 -7.28 14.99 0.45
N LEU A 122 -8.01 15.98 -0.07
CA LEU A 122 -7.64 17.39 0.04
C LEU A 122 -7.53 17.86 1.50
N PRO A 123 -8.50 17.59 2.40
CA PRO A 123 -8.35 17.89 3.83
C PRO A 123 -7.10 17.27 4.46
N LEU A 124 -6.79 16.01 4.14
CA LEU A 124 -5.62 15.31 4.69
C LEU A 124 -4.31 15.92 4.16
N ILE A 125 -4.26 16.33 2.89
CA ILE A 125 -3.11 17.04 2.31
C ILE A 125 -2.88 18.37 3.05
N TYR A 126 -3.94 19.12 3.37
CA TYR A 126 -3.82 20.34 4.17
C TYR A 126 -3.37 20.06 5.60
N GLN A 127 -3.94 19.04 6.24
CA GLN A 127 -3.60 18.65 7.61
C GLN A 127 -2.12 18.26 7.73
N TYR A 128 -1.70 17.30 6.90
CA TYR A 128 -0.42 16.60 7.03
C TYR A 128 0.72 17.17 6.18
N ARG A 129 0.42 17.88 5.10
CA ARG A 129 1.43 18.53 4.24
C ARG A 129 1.24 20.03 4.05
N LYS A 130 0.32 20.67 4.78
CA LYS A 130 0.03 22.13 4.69
C LYS A 130 -0.31 22.60 3.28
N GLY A 131 -0.95 21.72 2.50
CA GLY A 131 -1.31 22.00 1.11
C GLY A 131 -0.16 21.80 0.12
N ASN A 132 1.03 21.42 0.59
CA ASN A 132 2.16 21.16 -0.29
C ASN A 132 1.95 19.86 -1.10
N PRO A 133 2.42 19.83 -2.35
CA PRO A 133 2.40 18.63 -3.17
C PRO A 133 3.30 17.54 -2.57
N LEU A 134 3.14 16.31 -3.08
CA LEU A 134 4.10 15.24 -2.82
C LEU A 134 5.51 15.68 -3.22
N ILE A 135 6.52 15.23 -2.45
CA ILE A 135 7.92 15.43 -2.80
C ILE A 135 8.18 15.00 -4.25
N SER A 136 8.97 15.79 -4.98
CA SER A 136 9.25 15.52 -6.39
C SER A 136 9.90 14.14 -6.57
N LEU A 137 9.23 13.28 -7.35
CA LEU A 137 9.71 11.93 -7.70
C LEU A 137 10.42 11.89 -9.06
N LYS A 138 10.44 13.02 -9.79
CA LYS A 138 11.00 13.09 -11.13
C LYS A 138 12.46 12.65 -11.17
N ASN A 139 12.76 11.68 -12.03
CA ASN A 139 14.07 11.06 -12.20
C ASN A 139 14.66 10.41 -10.92
N LYS A 140 13.85 10.24 -9.87
CA LYS A 140 14.25 9.58 -8.62
C LYS A 140 13.97 8.09 -8.69
N ARG A 141 14.72 7.31 -7.92
CA ARG A 141 14.25 5.98 -7.55
C ARG A 141 13.17 6.13 -6.49
N VAL A 142 12.08 5.40 -6.64
CA VAL A 142 11.00 5.37 -5.66
C VAL A 142 10.92 3.98 -5.04
N LEU A 143 10.90 3.92 -3.72
CA LEU A 143 10.56 2.74 -2.95
C LEU A 143 9.18 2.95 -2.33
N LEU A 144 8.16 2.35 -2.92
CA LEU A 144 6.81 2.30 -2.36
C LEU A 144 6.77 1.31 -1.20
N VAL A 145 6.08 1.65 -0.12
CA VAL A 145 6.02 0.83 1.09
C VAL A 145 4.60 0.76 1.63
N ASP A 146 4.18 -0.46 1.98
CA ASP A 146 2.94 -0.75 2.71
C ASP A 146 3.15 -1.88 3.73
N ASP A 147 2.29 -2.00 4.74
CA ASP A 147 2.39 -3.01 5.80
C ASP A 147 1.76 -4.37 5.44
N GLY A 148 1.05 -4.40 4.33
CA GLY A 148 0.62 -5.56 3.58
C GLY A 148 0.00 -5.13 2.26
N ILE A 149 -0.21 -6.07 1.34
CA ILE A 149 -1.04 -5.87 0.17
C ILE A 149 -2.19 -6.85 0.25
N ASP A 150 -3.41 -6.36 0.03
CA ASP A 150 -4.61 -7.20 -0.13
C ASP A 150 -4.97 -7.31 -1.62
N SER A 151 -6.02 -6.62 -2.08
CA SER A 151 -6.49 -6.63 -3.48
C SER A 151 -5.47 -6.11 -4.50
N GLY A 152 -4.47 -5.33 -4.05
CA GLY A 152 -3.47 -4.68 -4.90
C GLY A 152 -3.92 -3.34 -5.49
N LEU A 153 -5.18 -2.91 -5.31
CA LEU A 153 -5.68 -1.65 -5.88
C LEU A 153 -4.87 -0.43 -5.42
N THR A 154 -4.59 -0.30 -4.12
CA THR A 154 -3.74 0.76 -3.55
C THR A 154 -2.34 0.75 -4.15
N ALA A 155 -1.71 -0.42 -4.22
CA ALA A 155 -0.37 -0.58 -4.76
C ALA A 155 -0.31 -0.19 -6.25
N LEU A 156 -1.27 -0.66 -7.05
CA LEU A 156 -1.36 -0.33 -8.47
C LEU A 156 -1.62 1.16 -8.71
N ALA A 157 -2.51 1.78 -7.93
CA ALA A 157 -2.78 3.21 -8.01
C ALA A 157 -1.55 4.04 -7.65
N ALA A 158 -0.79 3.61 -6.63
CA ALA A 158 0.47 4.23 -6.27
C ALA A 158 1.52 4.10 -7.39
N ILE A 159 1.69 2.90 -7.97
CA ILE A 159 2.62 2.66 -9.08
C ILE A 159 2.27 3.55 -10.29
N LYS A 160 0.99 3.65 -10.63
CA LYS A 160 0.51 4.54 -11.69
C LYS A 160 0.88 6.00 -11.39
N SER A 161 0.60 6.47 -10.17
CA SER A 161 0.89 7.84 -9.74
C SER A 161 2.37 8.20 -9.83
N VAL A 162 3.24 7.34 -9.30
CA VAL A 162 4.69 7.61 -9.31
C VAL A 162 5.28 7.50 -10.73
N THR A 163 4.67 6.70 -11.61
CA THR A 163 4.98 6.66 -13.04
C THR A 163 4.62 7.99 -13.72
N THR A 164 3.40 8.50 -13.48
CA THR A 164 2.94 9.81 -13.96
C THR A 164 3.88 10.94 -13.49
N LEU A 165 4.37 10.84 -12.25
CA LEU A 165 5.35 11.76 -11.66
C LEU A 165 6.80 11.56 -12.15
N GLN A 166 7.00 10.72 -13.17
CA GLN A 166 8.28 10.50 -13.85
C GLN A 166 9.37 9.90 -12.95
N ALA A 167 8.99 8.98 -12.05
CA ALA A 167 9.94 8.15 -11.33
C ALA A 167 10.86 7.41 -12.32
N LYS A 168 12.16 7.32 -11.99
CA LYS A 168 13.17 6.64 -12.82
C LYS A 168 13.08 5.12 -12.70
N THR A 169 12.90 4.64 -11.47
CA THR A 169 12.68 3.23 -11.17
C THR A 169 11.74 3.12 -9.99
N ILE A 170 10.85 2.15 -9.98
CA ILE A 170 9.82 1.91 -8.98
C ILE A 170 10.06 0.55 -8.36
N HIS A 171 10.36 0.52 -7.07
CA HIS A 171 10.42 -0.73 -6.29
C HIS A 171 9.32 -0.70 -5.24
N PHE A 172 8.90 -1.88 -4.77
CA PHE A 172 7.89 -2.01 -3.72
C PHE A 172 8.41 -2.85 -2.56
N ALA A 173 8.14 -2.49 -1.32
CA ALA A 173 8.45 -3.30 -0.14
C ALA A 173 7.19 -3.54 0.71
N THR A 174 6.95 -4.79 1.08
CA THR A 174 5.83 -5.17 1.92
C THR A 174 6.09 -6.48 2.67
N PRO A 175 5.58 -6.66 3.91
CA PRO A 175 5.71 -7.92 4.61
C PRO A 175 4.94 -9.08 3.95
N VAL A 176 3.72 -8.84 3.46
CA VAL A 176 2.83 -9.91 3.01
C VAL A 176 1.93 -9.47 1.86
N ALA A 177 1.69 -10.36 0.90
CA ALA A 177 0.76 -10.15 -0.21
C ALA A 177 0.16 -11.48 -0.70
N PRO A 178 -1.01 -11.49 -1.37
CA PRO A 178 -1.43 -12.62 -2.17
C PRO A 178 -0.40 -12.96 -3.26
N TYR A 179 -0.25 -14.25 -3.57
CA TYR A 179 0.72 -14.72 -4.56
C TYR A 179 0.47 -14.12 -5.95
N GLU A 180 -0.79 -14.11 -6.40
CA GLU A 180 -1.15 -13.56 -7.71
C GLU A 180 -0.95 -12.05 -7.79
N VAL A 181 -1.27 -11.32 -6.71
CA VAL A 181 -1.04 -9.86 -6.65
C VAL A 181 0.45 -9.56 -6.67
N ALA A 182 1.27 -10.29 -5.91
CA ALA A 182 2.72 -10.13 -5.93
C ALA A 182 3.32 -10.40 -7.32
N LYS A 183 2.78 -11.35 -8.08
CA LYS A 183 3.20 -11.62 -9.46
C LYS A 183 2.88 -10.45 -10.40
N VAL A 184 1.67 -9.89 -10.30
CA VAL A 184 1.31 -8.67 -11.06
C VAL A 184 2.27 -7.53 -10.71
N MET A 185 2.61 -7.36 -9.43
CA MET A 185 3.59 -6.35 -8.97
C MET A 185 4.99 -6.55 -9.56
N GLU A 186 5.44 -7.79 -9.73
CA GLU A 186 6.72 -8.08 -10.40
C GLU A 186 6.74 -7.68 -11.87
N GLU A 187 5.58 -7.67 -12.54
CA GLU A 187 5.45 -7.30 -13.96
C GLU A 187 5.41 -5.78 -14.18
N VAL A 188 4.92 -5.01 -13.20
CA VAL A 188 4.69 -3.56 -13.32
C VAL A 188 5.66 -2.69 -12.52
N THR A 189 6.66 -3.30 -11.86
CA THR A 189 7.69 -2.60 -11.09
C THR A 189 9.08 -3.08 -11.49
N ASP A 190 10.13 -2.36 -11.10
CA ASP A 190 11.52 -2.81 -11.23
C ASP A 190 11.91 -3.87 -10.19
N GLY A 191 11.03 -4.15 -9.21
CA GLY A 191 11.21 -5.21 -8.25
C GLY A 191 10.37 -5.04 -6.98
N ILE A 192 9.92 -6.16 -6.42
CA ILE A 192 9.19 -6.21 -5.15
C ILE A 192 9.98 -7.00 -4.10
N PHE A 193 10.07 -6.43 -2.90
CA PHE A 193 10.59 -7.06 -1.68
C PHE A 193 9.40 -7.48 -0.82
N CYS A 194 8.87 -8.69 -1.09
CA CYS A 194 7.77 -9.29 -0.35
C CYS A 194 8.28 -10.46 0.50
N LEU A 195 8.18 -10.37 1.84
CA LEU A 195 8.67 -11.44 2.72
C LEU A 195 7.86 -12.72 2.59
N TYR A 196 6.54 -12.60 2.38
CA TYR A 196 5.66 -13.75 2.24
C TYR A 196 4.57 -13.55 1.19
N LYS A 197 4.60 -14.39 0.16
CA LYS A 197 3.57 -14.47 -0.88
C LYS A 197 2.59 -15.60 -0.56
N SER A 198 1.39 -15.26 -0.11
CA SER A 198 0.39 -16.24 0.34
C SER A 198 -0.47 -16.77 -0.81
N LYS A 199 -0.55 -18.09 -0.98
CA LYS A 199 -1.51 -18.72 -1.91
C LYS A 199 -2.94 -18.76 -1.36
N ASN A 200 -3.08 -18.78 -0.03
CA ASN A 200 -4.35 -18.78 0.67
C ASN A 200 -4.38 -17.51 1.53
N PHE A 201 -4.48 -16.37 0.86
CA PHE A 201 -4.58 -15.07 1.54
C PHE A 201 -5.90 -14.96 2.29
N VAL A 202 -5.88 -14.33 3.47
CA VAL A 202 -7.07 -14.14 4.32
C VAL A 202 -7.30 -12.64 4.47
N ASP A 203 -6.44 -12.00 5.27
CA ASP A 203 -6.33 -10.55 5.43
C ASP A 203 -4.91 -10.26 5.93
N ILE A 204 -4.51 -8.98 5.96
CA ILE A 204 -3.16 -8.58 6.40
C ILE A 204 -2.93 -8.97 7.88
N GLY A 205 -3.88 -8.65 8.76
CA GLY A 205 -3.79 -8.84 10.21
C GLY A 205 -3.68 -10.31 10.65
N TYR A 206 -4.20 -11.25 9.85
CA TYR A 206 -4.12 -12.69 10.08
C TYR A 206 -2.68 -13.19 10.21
N TYR A 207 -1.74 -12.55 9.49
CA TYR A 207 -0.33 -12.90 9.47
C TYR A 207 0.49 -12.29 10.62
N TYR A 208 -0.13 -11.46 11.44
CA TYR A 208 0.47 -10.88 12.63
C TYR A 208 -0.15 -11.53 13.87
N LYS A 209 0.64 -11.75 14.92
CA LYS A 209 0.11 -12.19 16.22
C LYS A 209 -0.60 -11.04 16.93
N ASP A 210 0.05 -9.87 16.94
CA ASP A 210 -0.46 -8.60 17.43
C ASP A 210 -0.46 -7.55 16.30
N TYR A 211 -1.63 -6.98 16.02
CA TYR A 211 -1.86 -6.04 14.92
C TYR A 211 -2.78 -4.91 15.38
N PRO A 212 -2.33 -4.07 16.34
CA PRO A 212 -3.15 -3.00 16.87
C PRO A 212 -3.41 -1.94 15.79
N ALA A 213 -4.52 -1.21 15.92
CA ALA A 213 -4.74 -0.04 15.07
C ALA A 213 -3.62 0.99 15.26
N VAL A 214 -3.27 1.72 14.20
CA VAL A 214 -2.26 2.76 14.28
C VAL A 214 -2.86 4.02 14.90
N GLU A 215 -2.21 4.53 15.94
CA GLU A 215 -2.65 5.74 16.63
C GLU A 215 -2.39 6.99 15.79
N SER A 216 -3.37 7.87 15.68
CA SER A 216 -3.26 9.14 14.95
C SER A 216 -2.09 9.99 15.41
N ALA A 217 -1.78 9.99 16.72
CA ALA A 217 -0.64 10.71 17.28
C ALA A 217 0.70 10.26 16.67
N LYS A 218 0.84 8.97 16.33
CA LYS A 218 2.06 8.45 15.72
C LYS A 218 2.20 8.88 14.26
N ILE A 219 1.08 8.92 13.54
CA ILE A 219 1.01 9.41 12.17
C ILE A 219 1.39 10.90 12.15
N GLU A 220 0.80 11.70 13.05
CA GLU A 220 1.08 13.13 13.19
C GLU A 220 2.56 13.41 13.51
N GLU A 221 3.17 12.63 14.41
CA GLU A 221 4.60 12.73 14.72
C GLU A 221 5.47 12.51 13.48
N ILE A 222 5.17 11.49 12.66
CA ILE A 222 5.94 11.21 11.44
C ILE A 222 5.79 12.37 10.44
N PHE A 223 4.58 12.86 10.20
CA PHE A 223 4.37 13.98 9.28
C PHE A 223 5.01 15.28 9.76
N ALA A 224 5.05 15.54 11.07
CA ALA A 224 5.77 16.69 11.62
C ALA A 224 7.28 16.60 11.34
N ASN A 225 7.86 15.41 11.50
CA ASN A 225 9.29 15.17 11.23
C ASN A 225 9.64 15.24 9.73
N MET A 226 8.69 14.92 8.82
CA MET A 226 8.88 15.04 7.37
C MET A 226 9.02 16.50 6.88
N GLN A 227 8.49 17.46 7.64
CA GLN A 227 8.51 18.88 7.29
C GLN A 227 9.71 19.64 7.88
N SER A 228 10.51 18.97 8.71
CA SER A 228 11.68 19.51 9.41
C SER A 228 12.93 19.44 8.53
#